data_AF-A0A7K0PMY4-F1
#
_entry.id   AF-A0A7K0PMY4-F1
#
_cell.length_a   1.000
_cell.length_b   1.000
_cell.length_c   1.000
_cell.angle_alpha   90.00
_cell.angle_beta   90.00
_cell.angle_gamma   90.00
#
_symmetry.space_group_name_H-M   'P 1'
#
loop_
_entity.id
_entity.type
_entity.pdbx_description
1 polymer ?
#
loop_
_entity_poly.entity_id
_entity_poly.type
_entity_poly.pdbx_seq_one_letter_code
_entity_poly.pdbx_strand_id
1 'polypeptide(L)'
;MGYLDNSAVTVDAILTNKGREVLASGGRLNITKFALSDDEIDYDLWNPAHTLGTNYYGAVIENMPILEALPDETQMLRYKLVTLPKDVIGIPVISVSPTSISFTSLRQAVTVTPATLNLAGGNSTMGYTVVLSDDTVASLEVAPDGAVAANTNTTMDVNNISTTSFADDETTSVTTAGKSIVRVGSKFIVKPKSQANTTTIRRALLTIIGNETGGFKTIAITIDPSGFLVQDIGVNSTPISLA
;
A
#
# COMPACT_ATOMS: atom_id res chain seq x y z
N MET A 1 -12.73 4.14 -27.37
CA MET A 1 -12.98 2.69 -27.55
C MET A 1 -14.09 2.51 -28.58
N GLY A 2 -13.82 1.78 -29.67
CA GLY A 2 -14.81 1.51 -30.71
C GLY A 2 -15.16 0.02 -30.76
N TYR A 3 -16.45 -0.30 -30.76
CA TYR A 3 -16.96 -1.61 -31.13
C TYR A 3 -17.21 -1.61 -32.64
N LEU A 4 -16.46 -2.41 -33.40
CA LEU A 4 -16.68 -2.53 -34.84
C LEU A 4 -17.77 -3.57 -35.14
N ASP A 5 -17.90 -4.60 -34.29
CA ASP A 5 -18.74 -5.78 -34.57
C ASP A 5 -18.89 -6.75 -33.35
N ASN A 6 -18.81 -6.27 -32.10
CA ASN A 6 -18.88 -7.08 -30.87
C ASN A 6 -17.83 -8.21 -30.74
N SER A 7 -16.91 -8.34 -31.70
CA SER A 7 -15.86 -9.36 -31.72
C SER A 7 -14.46 -8.78 -31.56
N ALA A 8 -14.27 -7.53 -31.97
CA ALA A 8 -13.02 -6.80 -31.86
C ALA A 8 -13.22 -5.47 -31.12
N VAL A 9 -12.35 -5.22 -30.13
CA VAL A 9 -12.25 -3.94 -29.42
C VAL A 9 -10.97 -3.26 -29.90
N THR A 10 -11.09 -2.10 -30.52
CA THR A 10 -9.93 -1.29 -30.89
C THR A 10 -9.64 -0.29 -29.77
N VAL A 11 -8.40 -0.33 -29.26
CA VAL A 11 -7.90 0.54 -28.19
C VAL A 11 -6.78 1.39 -28.75
N ASP A 12 -6.89 2.70 -28.58
CA ASP A 12 -5.76 3.63 -28.73
C ASP A 12 -5.17 3.86 -27.34
N ALA A 13 -3.86 3.68 -27.20
CA ALA A 13 -3.20 3.71 -25.90
C ALA A 13 -1.77 4.25 -25.99
N ILE A 14 -1.43 5.11 -25.03
CA ILE A 14 -0.06 5.52 -24.77
C ILE A 14 0.54 4.57 -23.74
N LEU A 15 1.67 3.97 -24.09
CA LEU A 15 2.32 2.96 -23.27
C LEU A 15 3.23 3.59 -22.24
N THR A 16 3.31 2.97 -21.07
CA THR A 16 4.28 3.32 -20.04
C THR A 16 5.68 2.77 -20.40
N ASN A 17 6.70 3.12 -19.63
CA ASN A 17 8.06 2.60 -19.84
C ASN A 17 8.08 1.07 -19.90
N LYS A 18 7.35 0.40 -18.99
CA LYS A 18 7.28 -1.06 -18.96
C LYS A 18 6.54 -1.63 -20.16
N GLY A 19 5.46 -0.98 -20.59
CA GLY A 19 4.73 -1.38 -21.80
C GLY A 19 5.62 -1.31 -23.06
N ARG A 20 6.44 -0.26 -23.18
CA ARG A 20 7.43 -0.12 -24.26
C ARG A 20 8.51 -1.20 -24.19
N GLU A 21 9.01 -1.53 -23.01
CA GLU A 21 10.00 -2.60 -22.81
C GLU A 21 9.45 -3.97 -23.23
N VAL A 22 8.21 -4.28 -22.88
CA VAL A 22 7.55 -5.55 -23.25
C VAL A 22 7.35 -5.64 -24.76
N LEU A 23 7.01 -4.54 -25.44
CA LEU A 23 6.95 -4.55 -26.91
C LEU A 23 8.32 -4.65 -27.56
N ALA A 24 9.32 -3.93 -27.04
CA ALA A 24 10.68 -3.96 -27.56
C ALA A 24 11.32 -5.36 -27.44
N SER A 25 10.96 -6.11 -26.41
CA SER A 25 11.39 -7.51 -26.21
C SER A 25 10.62 -8.53 -27.07
N GLY A 26 9.69 -8.09 -27.93
CA GLY A 26 8.89 -8.97 -28.79
C GLY A 26 7.71 -9.64 -28.07
N GLY A 27 7.38 -9.18 -26.87
CA GLY A 27 6.24 -9.66 -26.10
C GLY A 27 4.90 -9.19 -26.66
N ARG A 28 3.84 -9.96 -26.37
CA ARG A 28 2.45 -9.58 -26.72
C ARG A 28 1.82 -8.83 -25.53
N LEU A 29 1.22 -7.68 -25.80
CA LEU A 29 0.41 -6.95 -24.83
C LEU A 29 -0.97 -7.59 -24.70
N ASN A 30 -1.07 -8.69 -23.96
CA ASN A 30 -2.37 -9.31 -23.68
C ASN A 30 -3.07 -8.56 -22.53
N ILE A 31 -4.13 -7.82 -22.83
CA ILE A 31 -4.90 -7.09 -21.82
C ILE A 31 -5.81 -8.08 -21.09
N THR A 32 -5.39 -8.53 -19.91
CA THR A 32 -6.17 -9.46 -19.06
C THR A 32 -6.95 -8.76 -17.96
N LYS A 33 -6.49 -7.56 -17.57
CA LYS A 33 -7.08 -6.72 -16.55
C LYS A 33 -6.91 -5.27 -16.98
N PHE A 34 -7.90 -4.45 -16.69
CA PHE A 34 -7.84 -3.01 -16.87
C PHE A 34 -8.37 -2.34 -15.60
N ALA A 35 -7.92 -1.12 -15.36
CA ALA A 35 -8.47 -0.24 -14.34
C ALA A 35 -8.84 1.08 -15.02
N LEU A 36 -9.85 1.74 -14.47
CA LEU A 36 -10.33 3.05 -14.92
C LEU A 36 -10.07 4.04 -13.78
N SER A 37 -9.89 5.31 -14.12
CA SER A 37 -9.75 6.42 -13.17
C SER A 37 -10.60 7.58 -13.63
N ASP A 38 -10.93 8.46 -12.70
CA ASP A 38 -11.69 9.69 -12.88
C ASP A 38 -10.91 10.91 -12.35
N ASP A 39 -9.58 10.85 -12.40
CA ASP A 39 -8.66 11.88 -11.92
C ASP A 39 -8.82 13.25 -12.58
N GLU A 40 -9.46 13.30 -13.76
CA GLU A 40 -9.76 14.53 -14.50
C GLU A 40 -11.15 15.14 -14.19
N ILE A 41 -11.98 14.47 -13.39
CA ILE A 41 -13.36 14.90 -13.13
C ILE A 41 -13.46 15.64 -11.80
N ASP A 42 -13.77 16.93 -11.87
CA ASP A 42 -14.16 17.70 -10.69
C ASP A 42 -15.67 17.54 -10.41
N TYR A 43 -15.99 16.74 -9.39
CA TYR A 43 -17.37 16.50 -8.97
C TYR A 43 -17.99 17.68 -8.20
N ASP A 44 -17.23 18.65 -7.73
CA ASP A 44 -17.77 19.85 -7.05
C ASP A 44 -18.52 20.77 -8.03
N LEU A 45 -18.28 20.60 -9.34
CA LEU A 45 -19.00 21.29 -10.41
C LEU A 45 -20.43 20.75 -10.63
N TRP A 46 -20.81 19.69 -9.92
CA TRP A 46 -22.18 19.19 -9.92
C TRP A 46 -23.12 20.19 -9.23
N ASN A 47 -24.13 20.69 -9.95
CA ASN A 47 -25.06 21.70 -9.45
C ASN A 47 -26.50 21.17 -9.36
N PRO A 48 -26.95 20.67 -8.19
CA PRO A 48 -28.32 20.25 -7.97
C PRO A 48 -29.37 21.36 -8.02
N ALA A 49 -28.96 22.64 -8.03
CA ALA A 49 -29.84 23.80 -8.05
C ALA A 49 -29.94 24.45 -9.45
N HIS A 50 -29.50 23.75 -10.51
CA HIS A 50 -29.52 24.30 -11.86
C HIS A 50 -30.96 24.62 -12.32
N THR A 51 -31.20 25.86 -12.75
CA THR A 51 -32.54 26.38 -13.09
C THR A 51 -33.21 25.68 -14.27
N LEU A 52 -32.42 25.10 -15.17
CA LEU A 52 -32.90 24.33 -16.33
C LEU A 52 -33.31 22.88 -15.98
N GLY A 53 -33.27 22.50 -14.69
CA GLY A 53 -33.71 21.20 -14.20
C GLY A 53 -32.61 20.13 -14.17
N THR A 54 -32.99 18.92 -13.81
CA THR A 54 -32.09 17.79 -13.48
C THR A 54 -31.14 17.39 -14.61
N ASN A 55 -31.54 17.59 -15.86
CA ASN A 55 -30.73 17.26 -17.02
C ASN A 55 -29.48 18.14 -17.17
N TYR A 56 -29.40 19.26 -16.43
CA TYR A 56 -28.30 20.21 -16.52
C TYR A 56 -27.39 20.20 -15.29
N TYR A 57 -27.64 19.32 -14.32
CA TYR A 57 -26.86 19.28 -13.07
C TYR A 57 -25.38 18.94 -13.32
N GLY A 58 -25.11 18.13 -14.35
CA GLY A 58 -23.76 17.73 -14.78
C GLY A 58 -23.27 18.42 -16.05
N ALA A 59 -23.99 19.42 -16.58
CA ALA A 59 -23.67 20.00 -17.88
C ALA A 59 -22.25 20.59 -17.97
N VAL A 60 -21.70 21.07 -16.84
CA VAL A 60 -20.32 21.55 -16.80
C VAL A 60 -19.33 20.39 -16.88
N ILE A 61 -19.57 19.33 -16.11
CA ILE A 61 -18.73 18.13 -16.05
C ILE A 61 -18.68 17.44 -17.43
N GLU A 62 -19.83 17.30 -18.08
CA GLU A 62 -19.95 16.66 -19.40
C GLU A 62 -19.25 17.43 -20.54
N ASN A 63 -19.10 18.75 -20.37
CA ASN A 63 -18.43 19.61 -21.35
C ASN A 63 -16.95 19.87 -21.02
N MET A 64 -16.39 19.21 -20.01
CA MET A 64 -14.96 19.36 -19.72
C MET A 64 -14.13 18.69 -20.81
N PRO A 65 -13.05 19.33 -21.29
CA PRO A 65 -12.12 18.69 -22.20
C PRO A 65 -11.39 17.57 -21.45
N ILE A 66 -11.44 16.35 -22.00
CA ILE A 66 -10.64 15.22 -21.52
C ILE A 66 -9.20 15.46 -21.95
N LEU A 67 -8.25 15.37 -21.02
CA LEU A 67 -6.84 15.53 -21.32
C LEU A 67 -6.28 14.23 -21.95
N GLU A 68 -5.18 14.37 -22.67
CA GLU A 68 -4.54 13.22 -23.31
C GLU A 68 -3.81 12.35 -22.30
N ALA A 69 -3.82 11.03 -22.53
CA ALA A 69 -3.15 10.08 -21.65
C ALA A 69 -1.63 10.35 -21.58
N LEU A 70 -1.08 10.49 -20.38
CA LEU A 70 0.35 10.66 -20.16
C LEU A 70 1.04 9.33 -19.83
N PRO A 71 2.26 9.06 -20.33
CA PRO A 71 2.97 7.80 -20.04
C PRO A 71 3.50 7.72 -18.59
N ASP A 72 3.37 8.78 -17.80
CA ASP A 72 3.84 8.85 -16.41
C ASP A 72 2.80 8.29 -15.43
N GLU A 73 3.13 7.14 -14.85
CA GLU A 73 2.30 6.40 -13.90
C GLU A 73 2.18 7.08 -12.52
N THR A 74 3.00 8.09 -12.22
CA THR A 74 2.96 8.80 -10.94
C THR A 74 1.87 9.86 -10.89
N GLN A 75 1.48 10.40 -12.05
CA GLN A 75 0.47 11.45 -12.17
C GLN A 75 -0.88 10.89 -12.61
N MET A 76 -0.88 9.85 -13.44
CA MET A 76 -2.11 9.27 -13.99
C MET A 76 -2.62 8.07 -13.17
N LEU A 77 -3.94 7.89 -13.11
CA LEU A 77 -4.62 6.81 -12.39
C LEU A 77 -4.41 6.85 -10.86
N ARG A 78 -4.27 8.04 -10.26
CA ARG A 78 -4.13 8.20 -8.80
C ARG A 78 -5.39 7.78 -8.05
N TYR A 79 -6.57 8.07 -8.61
CA TYR A 79 -7.88 7.74 -8.03
C TYR A 79 -8.58 6.71 -8.90
N LYS A 80 -8.36 5.43 -8.60
CA LYS A 80 -8.95 4.34 -9.38
C LYS A 80 -10.41 4.14 -9.03
N LEU A 81 -11.23 3.91 -10.04
CA LEU A 81 -12.61 3.49 -9.87
C LEU A 81 -12.64 2.07 -9.31
N VAL A 82 -13.42 1.88 -8.25
CA VAL A 82 -13.66 0.59 -7.61
C VAL A 82 -15.12 0.20 -7.79
N THR A 83 -15.36 -1.07 -8.15
CA THR A 83 -16.72 -1.61 -8.20
C THR A 83 -17.08 -2.21 -6.86
N LEU A 84 -18.14 -1.69 -6.23
CA LEU A 84 -18.65 -2.16 -4.95
C LEU A 84 -19.97 -2.91 -5.13
N PRO A 85 -20.22 -3.98 -4.34
CA PRO A 85 -21.54 -4.59 -4.25
C PRO A 85 -22.61 -3.59 -3.78
N LYS A 86 -23.86 -3.83 -4.17
CA LYS A 86 -25.00 -2.95 -3.85
C LYS A 86 -25.30 -2.85 -2.35
N ASP A 87 -24.88 -3.84 -1.57
CA ASP A 87 -25.17 -3.95 -0.13
C ASP A 87 -24.15 -3.21 0.75
N VAL A 88 -23.22 -2.48 0.13
CA VAL A 88 -22.17 -1.74 0.83
C VAL A 88 -22.72 -0.44 1.43
N ILE A 89 -22.48 -0.25 2.73
CA ILE A 89 -22.95 0.93 3.49
C ILE A 89 -22.11 2.20 3.26
N GLY A 90 -20.99 2.11 2.55
CA GLY A 90 -20.13 3.25 2.22
C GLY A 90 -18.77 2.84 1.65
N ILE A 91 -17.95 3.83 1.27
CA ILE A 91 -16.61 3.57 0.71
C ILE A 91 -15.76 2.77 1.71
N PRO A 92 -15.03 1.72 1.28
CA PRO A 92 -14.17 0.95 2.16
C PRO A 92 -13.04 1.80 2.74
N VAL A 93 -12.86 1.75 4.06
CA VAL A 93 -11.80 2.50 4.75
C VAL A 93 -10.90 1.54 5.51
N ILE A 94 -9.59 1.72 5.41
CA ILE A 94 -8.63 0.92 6.17
C ILE A 94 -8.49 1.46 7.59
N SER A 95 -8.82 0.63 8.56
CA SER A 95 -8.50 0.81 9.98
C SER A 95 -7.29 -0.05 10.33
N VAL A 96 -6.39 0.49 11.13
CA VAL A 96 -5.16 -0.19 11.53
C VAL A 96 -5.03 -0.10 13.04
N SER A 97 -4.80 -1.25 13.68
CA SER A 97 -4.49 -1.34 15.10
C SER A 97 -3.10 -1.94 15.29
N PRO A 98 -2.20 -1.30 16.05
CA PRO A 98 -2.32 0.03 16.67
C PRO A 98 -2.21 1.19 15.66
N THR A 99 -2.70 2.39 16.02
CA THR A 99 -2.67 3.60 15.17
C THR A 99 -1.29 4.28 15.11
N SER A 100 -0.42 3.98 16.07
CA SER A 100 0.98 4.39 16.11
C SER A 100 1.78 3.36 16.90
N ILE A 101 3.05 3.18 16.56
CA ILE A 101 3.93 2.21 17.21
C ILE A 101 5.10 2.96 17.84
N SER A 102 5.36 2.72 19.12
CA SER A 102 6.57 3.17 19.81
C SER A 102 7.34 1.98 20.38
N PHE A 103 8.64 1.95 20.13
CA PHE A 103 9.54 0.95 20.70
C PHE A 103 10.53 1.62 21.64
N THR A 104 10.69 1.06 22.84
CA THR A 104 11.67 1.50 23.85
C THR A 104 12.71 0.42 24.16
N SER A 105 12.52 -0.80 23.65
CA SER A 105 13.42 -1.94 23.85
C SER A 105 13.50 -2.83 22.60
N LEU A 106 14.67 -3.45 22.38
CA LEU A 106 14.93 -4.34 21.24
C LEU A 106 14.16 -5.68 21.28
N ARG A 107 13.61 -6.05 22.44
CA ARG A 107 12.86 -7.31 22.59
C ARG A 107 11.37 -7.16 22.31
N GLN A 108 10.90 -5.93 22.10
CA GLN A 108 9.49 -5.66 21.82
C GLN A 108 9.16 -6.06 20.37
N ALA A 109 8.00 -6.69 20.20
CA ALA A 109 7.41 -6.95 18.90
C ALA A 109 5.96 -6.46 18.96
N VAL A 110 5.53 -5.72 17.94
CA VAL A 110 4.16 -5.21 17.86
C VAL A 110 3.50 -5.82 16.63
N THR A 111 2.35 -6.44 16.85
CA THR A 111 1.52 -6.98 15.77
C THR A 111 0.61 -5.89 15.25
N VAL A 112 0.69 -5.63 13.95
CA VAL A 112 -0.18 -4.71 13.21
C VAL A 112 -1.27 -5.52 12.54
N THR A 113 -2.51 -5.24 12.92
CA THR A 113 -3.72 -5.89 12.37
C THR A 113 -4.54 -4.86 11.61
N PRO A 114 -4.43 -4.82 10.27
CA PRO A 114 -5.31 -4.02 9.44
C PRO A 114 -6.69 -4.67 9.30
N ALA A 115 -7.72 -3.83 9.20
CA ALA A 115 -9.10 -4.21 8.95
C ALA A 115 -9.75 -3.24 7.97
N THR A 116 -10.56 -3.76 7.05
CA THR A 116 -11.33 -2.96 6.10
C THR A 116 -12.71 -2.73 6.68
N LEU A 117 -13.06 -1.48 6.91
CA LEU A 117 -14.39 -1.05 7.32
C LEU A 117 -15.29 -0.86 6.09
N ASN A 118 -16.61 -0.89 6.31
CA ASN A 118 -17.66 -0.67 5.30
C ASN A 118 -17.75 -1.71 4.17
N LEU A 119 -16.88 -2.72 4.13
CA LEU A 119 -16.96 -3.84 3.19
C LEU A 119 -16.73 -5.16 3.91
N ALA A 120 -17.79 -5.97 4.04
CA ALA A 120 -17.68 -7.30 4.65
C ALA A 120 -16.76 -8.19 3.79
N GLY A 121 -15.73 -8.76 4.41
CA GLY A 121 -14.74 -9.59 3.72
C GLY A 121 -13.79 -8.80 2.80
N GLY A 122 -13.76 -7.47 2.89
CA GLY A 122 -12.82 -6.66 2.12
C GLY A 122 -11.37 -7.03 2.43
N ASN A 123 -10.59 -7.32 1.39
CA ASN A 123 -9.19 -7.75 1.45
C ASN A 123 -8.99 -9.15 2.07
N SER A 124 -10.00 -10.02 2.02
CA SER A 124 -9.89 -11.39 2.54
C SER A 124 -9.16 -12.36 1.60
N THR A 125 -9.18 -12.12 0.28
CA THR A 125 -8.56 -13.01 -0.71
C THR A 125 -7.14 -12.58 -1.05
N MET A 126 -6.90 -11.28 -1.26
CA MET A 126 -5.60 -10.74 -1.64
C MET A 126 -4.83 -10.05 -0.49
N GLY A 127 -5.45 -9.91 0.69
CA GLY A 127 -4.80 -9.33 1.86
C GLY A 127 -4.46 -7.84 1.71
N TYR A 128 -3.50 -7.42 2.53
CA TYR A 128 -2.96 -6.07 2.54
C TYR A 128 -1.49 -6.09 2.09
N THR A 129 -1.07 -5.02 1.43
CA THR A 129 0.34 -4.73 1.17
C THR A 129 0.80 -3.70 2.18
N VAL A 130 1.93 -3.94 2.83
CA VAL A 130 2.52 -3.04 3.81
C VAL A 130 3.90 -2.63 3.36
N VAL A 131 4.12 -1.31 3.29
CA VAL A 131 5.36 -0.67 2.89
C VAL A 131 5.95 0.05 4.11
N LEU A 132 7.09 -0.44 4.59
CA LEU A 132 7.92 0.26 5.56
C LEU A 132 8.88 1.17 4.81
N SER A 133 8.93 2.44 5.18
CA SER A 133 9.77 3.46 4.52
C SER A 133 11.27 3.35 4.80
N ASP A 134 11.69 2.75 5.92
CA ASP A 134 13.10 2.68 6.33
C ASP A 134 13.41 1.39 7.11
N ASP A 135 14.22 0.51 6.51
CA ASP A 135 14.70 -0.77 7.08
C ASP A 135 15.78 -0.63 8.15
N THR A 136 16.35 0.57 8.35
CA THR A 136 17.31 0.84 9.41
C THR A 136 16.61 1.06 10.76
N VAL A 137 15.32 1.41 10.71
CA VAL A 137 14.50 1.67 11.89
C VAL A 137 13.88 0.37 12.39
N ALA A 138 13.15 -0.36 11.55
CA ALA A 138 12.44 -1.57 11.97
C ALA A 138 12.56 -2.70 10.94
N SER A 139 12.34 -3.94 11.37
CA SER A 139 12.06 -5.06 10.49
C SER A 139 10.56 -5.30 10.39
N LEU A 140 10.13 -5.78 9.21
CA LEU A 140 8.75 -6.10 8.90
C LEU A 140 8.64 -7.56 8.48
N GLU A 141 7.82 -8.31 9.21
CA GLU A 141 7.54 -9.72 8.97
C GLU A 141 6.02 -9.95 8.86
N VAL A 142 5.61 -10.96 8.10
CA VAL A 142 4.20 -11.41 8.08
C VAL A 142 3.99 -12.31 9.30
N ALA A 143 2.90 -12.10 10.04
CA ALA A 143 2.59 -12.95 11.19
C ALA A 143 2.32 -14.39 10.73
N PRO A 144 2.55 -15.43 11.57
CA PRO A 144 2.31 -16.83 11.20
C PRO A 144 0.88 -17.11 10.69
N ASP A 145 -0.14 -16.48 11.31
CA ASP A 145 -1.55 -16.59 10.90
C ASP A 145 -1.95 -15.52 9.86
N GLY A 146 -0.96 -14.78 9.35
CA GLY A 146 -1.11 -13.63 8.47
C GLY A 146 -0.81 -13.91 7.01
N ALA A 147 -0.40 -15.13 6.66
CA ALA A 147 -0.06 -15.49 5.30
C ALA A 147 -1.32 -15.50 4.41
N VAL A 148 -1.25 -14.79 3.29
CA VAL A 148 -2.29 -14.82 2.26
C VAL A 148 -1.72 -15.58 1.07
N ALA A 149 -2.54 -16.42 0.44
CA ALA A 149 -2.12 -17.15 -0.75
C ALA A 149 -1.79 -16.14 -1.85
N ALA A 150 -0.51 -15.87 -2.08
CA ALA A 150 -0.07 -15.21 -3.29
C ALA A 150 -0.61 -16.04 -4.46
N ASN A 151 -1.33 -15.43 -5.41
CA ASN A 151 -1.72 -16.12 -6.63
C ASN A 151 -0.43 -16.57 -7.33
N THR A 152 -0.17 -17.87 -7.27
CA THR A 152 1.08 -18.56 -7.62
C THR A 152 1.32 -18.69 -9.12
N ASN A 153 1.14 -17.61 -9.88
CA ASN A 153 1.60 -17.55 -11.28
C ASN A 153 2.89 -16.74 -11.47
N THR A 154 3.57 -16.37 -10.38
CA THR A 154 4.96 -15.93 -10.45
C THR A 154 5.73 -16.70 -9.38
N THR A 155 6.67 -17.54 -9.83
CA THR A 155 7.70 -18.13 -8.97
C THR A 155 8.67 -17.01 -8.59
N MET A 156 8.23 -16.12 -7.71
CA MET A 156 9.05 -15.05 -7.16
C MET A 156 9.19 -15.33 -5.67
N ASP A 157 10.44 -15.58 -5.28
CA ASP A 157 10.92 -15.70 -3.91
C ASP A 157 10.13 -14.80 -2.96
N VAL A 158 9.68 -15.36 -1.83
CA VAL A 158 8.92 -14.65 -0.79
C VAL A 158 9.75 -13.48 -0.21
N ASN A 159 11.06 -13.45 -0.47
CA ASN A 159 11.95 -12.33 -0.16
C ASN A 159 12.04 -11.22 -1.23
N ASN A 160 11.49 -11.45 -2.43
CA ASN A 160 11.57 -10.55 -3.59
C ASN A 160 10.19 -10.34 -4.25
N ILE A 161 9.17 -10.12 -3.43
CA ILE A 161 7.87 -9.63 -3.89
C ILE A 161 8.07 -8.14 -4.23
N SER A 162 8.43 -7.89 -5.49
CA SER A 162 8.29 -6.57 -6.11
C SER A 162 6.79 -6.31 -6.30
N THR A 163 6.17 -5.72 -5.29
CA THR A 163 4.99 -4.90 -5.48
C THR A 163 5.46 -3.64 -6.19
N THR A 164 5.23 -3.54 -7.50
CA THR A 164 5.50 -2.35 -8.32
C THR A 164 6.74 -1.56 -7.86
N SER A 165 7.91 -2.20 -7.84
CA SER A 165 9.14 -1.41 -7.80
C SER A 165 9.18 -0.65 -9.12
N PHE A 166 9.02 0.67 -9.06
CA PHE A 166 9.28 1.53 -10.20
C PHE A 166 10.67 1.19 -10.75
N ALA A 167 10.90 1.31 -12.06
CA ALA A 167 12.20 0.95 -12.64
C ALA A 167 13.39 1.78 -12.09
N ASP A 168 13.11 2.84 -11.33
CA ASP A 168 14.11 3.62 -10.59
C ASP A 168 14.33 3.13 -9.14
N ASP A 169 13.41 2.32 -8.59
CA ASP A 169 13.50 1.75 -7.23
C ASP A 169 14.47 0.54 -7.16
N GLU A 170 14.86 -0.02 -8.30
CA GLU A 170 15.93 -1.02 -8.37
C GLU A 170 17.30 -0.40 -8.02
N THR A 171 17.54 0.87 -8.40
CA THR A 171 18.83 1.54 -8.20
C THR A 171 19.03 2.02 -6.76
N THR A 172 17.97 2.24 -5.99
CA THR A 172 18.02 2.54 -4.55
C THR A 172 18.32 1.31 -3.68
N SER A 173 18.29 0.10 -4.25
CA SER A 173 18.69 -1.13 -3.57
C SER A 173 20.19 -1.21 -3.23
N VAL A 174 21.01 -0.24 -3.66
CA VAL A 174 22.47 -0.20 -3.40
C VAL A 174 22.92 1.14 -2.81
N THR A 175 22.08 1.81 -2.02
CA THR A 175 22.52 3.01 -1.27
C THR A 175 22.39 2.81 0.24
N THR A 176 23.31 3.43 0.98
CA THR A 176 23.43 3.40 2.45
C THR A 176 22.28 4.13 3.17
N ALA A 177 21.34 4.72 2.42
CA ALA A 177 20.07 5.23 2.93
C ALA A 177 19.09 4.06 3.08
N GLY A 178 18.37 4.00 4.19
CA GLY A 178 17.48 2.88 4.50
C GLY A 178 16.55 2.51 3.36
N LYS A 179 16.35 1.21 3.16
CA LYS A 179 15.54 0.65 2.08
C LYS A 179 14.07 0.60 2.50
N SER A 180 13.17 0.73 1.53
CA SER A 180 11.77 0.41 1.78
C SER A 180 11.55 -1.11 1.77
N ILE A 181 10.85 -1.65 2.77
CA ILE A 181 10.49 -3.07 2.81
C ILE A 181 9.01 -3.21 2.49
N VAL A 182 8.68 -4.05 1.51
CA VAL A 182 7.29 -4.40 1.19
C VAL A 182 6.96 -5.83 1.55
N ARG A 183 5.81 -6.06 2.18
CA ARG A 183 5.26 -7.39 2.52
C ARG A 183 3.78 -7.46 2.23
N VAL A 184 3.31 -8.65 1.85
CA VAL A 184 1.89 -8.93 1.60
C VAL A 184 1.39 -9.95 2.62
N GLY A 185 0.24 -9.68 3.24
CA GLY A 185 -0.36 -10.52 4.26
C GLY A 185 -1.62 -9.90 4.88
N SER A 186 -2.25 -10.60 5.81
CA SER A 186 -3.40 -10.11 6.57
C SER A 186 -3.01 -9.55 7.95
N LYS A 187 -1.85 -9.95 8.47
CA LYS A 187 -1.29 -9.52 9.76
C LYS A 187 0.22 -9.40 9.67
N PHE A 188 0.78 -8.40 10.34
CA PHE A 188 2.21 -8.09 10.27
C PHE A 188 2.80 -7.96 11.66
N ILE A 189 4.07 -8.30 11.79
CA ILE A 189 4.84 -8.11 13.02
C ILE A 189 5.96 -7.12 12.69
N VAL A 190 6.02 -6.05 13.48
CA VAL A 190 7.08 -5.05 13.40
C VAL A 190 7.99 -5.23 14.60
N LYS A 191 9.30 -5.28 14.37
CA LYS A 191 10.32 -5.34 15.43
C LYS A 191 11.32 -4.20 15.23
N PRO A 192 11.77 -3.54 16.31
CA PRO A 192 12.79 -2.49 16.21
C PRO A 192 14.15 -3.11 15.86
N LYS A 193 14.94 -2.39 15.05
CA LYS A 193 16.31 -2.77 14.73
C LYS A 193 17.30 -2.06 15.67
N SER A 194 18.41 -2.72 15.97
CA SER A 194 19.48 -2.12 16.79
C SER A 194 20.06 -0.88 16.12
N GLN A 195 20.28 0.17 16.90
CA GLN A 195 20.82 1.45 16.44
C GLN A 195 22.19 1.68 17.07
N ALA A 196 23.18 2.03 16.24
CA ALA A 196 24.53 2.36 16.72
C ALA A 196 24.57 3.66 17.54
N ASN A 197 23.64 4.59 17.30
CA ASN A 197 23.47 5.81 18.09
C ASN A 197 22.24 5.68 18.98
N THR A 198 22.46 5.61 20.30
CA THR A 198 21.42 5.40 21.32
C THR A 198 20.83 6.70 21.88
N THR A 199 21.13 7.85 21.28
CA THR A 199 20.67 9.17 21.74
C THR A 199 19.70 9.84 20.78
N THR A 200 19.53 9.30 19.57
CA THR A 200 18.69 9.91 18.54
C THR A 200 17.44 9.07 18.31
N ILE A 201 16.27 9.66 18.57
CA ILE A 201 14.98 9.05 18.23
C ILE A 201 14.88 8.94 16.71
N ARG A 202 14.59 7.74 16.21
CA ARG A 202 14.33 7.52 14.77
C ARG A 202 12.85 7.30 14.52
N ARG A 203 12.39 7.72 13.35
CA ARG A 203 10.99 7.60 12.94
C ARG A 203 10.92 7.00 11.54
N ALA A 204 9.96 6.12 11.34
CA ALA A 204 9.62 5.57 10.04
C ALA A 204 8.11 5.61 9.84
N LEU A 205 7.69 5.68 8.59
CA LEU A 205 6.30 5.53 8.18
C LEU A 205 6.04 4.10 7.73
N LEU A 206 4.90 3.56 8.13
CA LEU A 206 4.37 2.28 7.68
C LEU A 206 3.07 2.56 6.92
N THR A 207 3.06 2.32 5.63
CA THR A 207 1.89 2.50 4.77
C THR A 207 1.25 1.15 4.50
N ILE A 208 -0.02 1.02 4.83
CA ILE A 208 -0.83 -0.18 4.60
C ILE A 208 -1.79 0.12 3.46
N ILE A 209 -1.87 -0.78 2.47
CA ILE A 209 -2.73 -0.68 1.28
C ILE A 209 -3.60 -1.94 1.22
N GLY A 210 -4.91 -1.78 1.06
CA GLY A 210 -5.82 -2.88 0.78
C GLY A 210 -5.75 -3.30 -0.68
N ASN A 211 -5.42 -4.56 -0.97
CA ASN A 211 -5.15 -5.01 -2.34
C ASN A 211 -6.41 -5.13 -3.21
N GLU A 212 -7.58 -5.34 -2.61
CA GLU A 212 -8.88 -5.42 -3.28
C GLU A 212 -9.63 -4.09 -3.24
N THR A 213 -9.42 -3.30 -2.20
CA THR A 213 -10.17 -2.04 -2.00
C THR A 213 -9.43 -0.78 -2.43
N GLY A 214 -8.10 -0.84 -2.60
CA GLY A 214 -7.26 0.32 -2.94
C GLY A 214 -7.12 1.36 -1.83
N GLY A 215 -7.85 1.21 -0.72
CA GLY A 215 -7.74 2.09 0.44
C GLY A 215 -6.37 1.98 1.08
N PHE A 216 -5.83 3.10 1.56
CA PHE A 216 -4.53 3.13 2.23
C PHE A 216 -4.60 3.87 3.56
N LYS A 217 -3.71 3.50 4.49
CA LYS A 217 -3.54 4.18 5.78
C LYS A 217 -2.08 4.14 6.18
N THR A 218 -1.53 5.29 6.58
CA THR A 218 -0.16 5.38 7.08
C THR A 218 -0.16 5.55 8.59
N ILE A 219 0.68 4.77 9.27
CA ILE A 219 0.95 4.89 10.71
C ILE A 219 2.42 5.24 10.93
N ALA A 220 2.70 5.95 12.02
CA ALA A 220 4.05 6.31 12.40
C ALA A 220 4.66 5.27 13.35
N ILE A 221 5.91 4.89 13.08
CA ILE A 221 6.77 4.10 13.96
C ILE A 221 7.81 5.04 14.55
N THR A 222 7.92 5.04 15.88
CA THR A 222 8.93 5.81 16.62
C THR A 222 9.77 4.87 17.46
N ILE A 223 11.09 5.00 17.35
CA ILE A 223 12.03 4.20 18.15
C ILE A 223 12.80 5.13 19.05
N ASP A 224 12.65 4.90 20.34
CA ASP A 224 13.44 5.52 21.40
C ASP A 224 14.53 4.53 21.85
N PRO A 225 15.81 4.77 21.48
CA PRO A 225 16.89 3.86 21.80
C PRO A 225 17.45 4.03 23.23
N SER A 226 16.90 4.93 24.06
CA SER A 226 17.37 5.18 25.43
C SER A 226 17.35 3.92 26.32
N GLY A 227 16.44 2.99 26.05
CA GLY A 227 16.32 1.70 26.76
C GLY A 227 17.11 0.54 26.15
N PHE A 228 17.84 0.72 25.05
CA PHE A 228 18.46 -0.40 24.32
C PHE A 228 19.65 -1.05 25.05
N LEU A 229 20.32 -0.28 25.92
CA LEU A 229 21.49 -0.73 26.68
C LEU A 229 21.16 -1.15 28.13
N VAL A 230 19.90 -1.07 28.54
CA VAL A 230 19.48 -1.46 29.89
C VAL A 230 19.33 -2.98 29.93
N GLN A 231 20.37 -3.66 30.41
CA GLN A 231 20.29 -5.07 30.79
C GLN A 231 19.51 -5.16 32.10
N ASP A 232 18.32 -5.75 32.06
CA ASP A 232 17.55 -6.07 33.27
C ASP A 232 18.30 -7.17 34.03
N ILE A 233 19.22 -6.77 34.92
CA ILE A 233 19.86 -7.68 35.86
C ILE A 233 18.84 -7.90 36.98
N GLY A 234 18.01 -8.93 36.81
CA GLY A 234 17.16 -9.43 37.86
C GLY A 234 18.00 -9.73 39.09
N VAL A 235 17.93 -8.86 40.10
CA VAL A 235 18.55 -9.07 41.41
C VAL A 235 17.79 -10.20 42.12
N ASN A 236 18.15 -11.44 41.82
CA ASN A 236 17.85 -12.58 42.68
C ASN A 236 18.72 -12.47 43.95
N SER A 237 18.43 -11.50 44.80
CA SER A 237 18.97 -11.48 46.16
C SER A 237 18.15 -12.44 47.02
N THR A 238 18.48 -13.73 46.98
CA THR A 238 18.08 -14.65 48.04
C THR A 238 18.75 -14.19 49.34
N PRO A 239 17.99 -13.84 50.40
CA PRO A 239 18.60 -13.48 51.67
C PRO A 239 19.30 -14.71 52.26
N ILE A 240 20.62 -14.63 52.42
CA ILE A 240 21.38 -15.58 53.24
C ILE A 240 20.93 -15.36 54.69
N SER A 241 20.20 -16.32 55.27
CA SER A 241 20.03 -16.34 56.73
C SER A 241 21.30 -16.93 57.34
N LEU A 242 22.04 -16.13 58.11
CA LEU A 242 23.09 -16.67 58.96
C LEU A 242 22.46 -17.54 60.05
N ALA A 243 23.04 -18.73 60.23
CA ALA A 243 22.75 -19.66 61.31
C ALA A 243 23.15 -19.11 62.69
#